data_AF-A0A9P8C9A3-F1
#
_entry.id   AF-A0A9P8C9A3-F1
#
_cell.length_a   1.000
_cell.length_b   1.000
_cell.length_c   1.000
_cell.angle_alpha   90.00
_cell.angle_beta   90.00
_cell.angle_gamma   90.00
#
_symmetry.space_group_name_H-M   'P 1'
#
loop_
_entity.id
_entity.type
_entity.pdbx_description
1 polymer ?
#
loop_
_entity_poly.entity_id
_entity_poly.type
_entity_poly.pdbx_seq_one_letter_code
_entity_poly.pdbx_strand_id
1 'polypeptide(L)'
;MNITSPSPISLLVTLQVPPVINQLGQEILKATVFDLIPLELLFFSIYFNLKGFYKLYRTMTFLSIATFWLSPNVAPISCGPVRCLQHFATAVGTMKALDLWTRRHSFPAYTAGRRPADWLLALILITELRYESFTPNFIRVPRKQENFNEPLQLIVHIAAFAFLQALPQEYPTILAFEVQLSIYILWTSLQLLLRYKSSPALFGPLYKVDSLTGFWSETWHNAFASPCTSLAYGPLRHGLPKLGVPVVLARSMGVIGAFGLMAAFHVYALSPILSTKAVTRIGLFFVLNGVGTVAEAMVWGHKKHSTKAVLAWVFETSLATWTAREINIPNGLSKIPWREVCRSGV
;
A
#
# COMPACT_ATOMS: atom_id res chain seq x y z
N MET A 1 43.08 -34.07 -31.39
CA MET A 1 41.66 -33.88 -31.02
C MET A 1 41.45 -32.39 -30.77
N ASN A 2 40.70 -31.72 -31.64
CA ASN A 2 40.37 -30.31 -31.51
C ASN A 2 39.16 -30.20 -30.57
N ILE A 3 39.37 -29.70 -29.35
CA ILE A 3 38.29 -29.41 -28.41
C ILE A 3 37.83 -27.98 -28.69
N THR A 4 36.83 -27.84 -29.55
CA THR A 4 36.11 -26.57 -29.73
C THR A 4 35.22 -26.35 -28.51
N SER A 5 35.68 -25.51 -27.57
CA SER A 5 34.82 -24.98 -26.52
C SER A 5 33.62 -24.26 -27.15
N PRO A 6 32.37 -24.58 -26.78
CA PRO A 6 31.22 -23.86 -27.28
C PRO A 6 31.32 -22.39 -26.82
N SER A 7 31.01 -21.46 -27.72
CA SER A 7 31.02 -20.04 -27.40
C SER A 7 30.02 -19.77 -26.26
N PRO A 8 30.35 -18.89 -25.30
CA PRO A 8 29.48 -18.58 -24.15
C PRO A 8 28.12 -17.98 -24.57
N ILE A 9 27.99 -17.54 -25.82
CA ILE A 9 26.76 -17.01 -26.40
C ILE A 9 25.70 -18.12 -26.61
N SER A 10 26.12 -19.38 -26.81
CA SER A 10 25.18 -20.51 -27.01
C SER A 10 24.40 -20.91 -25.74
N LEU A 11 24.91 -20.57 -24.54
CA LEU A 11 24.24 -20.85 -23.26
C LEU A 11 23.11 -19.87 -22.96
N LEU A 12 23.19 -18.63 -23.45
CA LEU A 12 22.11 -17.64 -23.34
C LEU A 12 20.98 -17.90 -24.33
N VAL A 13 21.28 -18.50 -25.49
CA VAL A 13 20.28 -18.85 -26.53
C VAL A 13 19.52 -20.13 -26.19
N THR A 14 20.07 -21.01 -25.33
CA THR A 14 19.43 -22.29 -24.94
C THR A 14 18.44 -22.16 -23.78
N LEU A 15 18.38 -21.02 -23.09
CA LEU A 15 17.28 -20.69 -22.19
C LEU A 15 16.09 -20.17 -23.01
N GLN A 16 15.33 -21.09 -23.63
CA GLN A 16 14.03 -20.76 -24.21
C GLN A 16 13.07 -20.33 -23.07
N VAL A 17 13.08 -19.04 -22.76
CA VAL A 17 12.15 -18.44 -21.81
C VAL A 17 10.73 -18.61 -22.36
N PRO A 18 9.77 -19.15 -21.57
CA PRO A 18 8.40 -19.31 -22.02
C PRO A 18 7.83 -17.98 -22.56
N PRO A 19 7.08 -17.99 -23.68
CA PRO A 19 6.57 -16.76 -24.29
C PRO A 19 5.82 -15.83 -23.32
N VAL A 20 5.12 -16.41 -22.33
CA VAL A 20 4.38 -15.65 -21.32
C VAL A 20 5.30 -14.90 -20.34
N ILE A 21 6.45 -15.48 -19.99
CA ILE A 21 7.45 -14.79 -19.15
C ILE A 21 8.11 -13.66 -19.94
N ASN A 22 8.35 -13.86 -21.23
CA ASN A 22 8.84 -12.79 -22.10
C ASN A 22 7.82 -11.65 -22.24
N GLN A 23 6.53 -11.98 -22.45
CA GLN A 23 5.44 -10.99 -22.46
C GLN A 23 5.36 -10.24 -21.13
N LEU A 24 5.41 -10.94 -20.00
CA LEU A 24 5.42 -10.34 -18.67
C LEU A 24 6.56 -9.33 -18.52
N GLY A 25 7.79 -9.71 -18.90
CA GLY A 25 8.95 -8.82 -18.85
C GLY A 25 8.81 -7.58 -19.73
N GLN A 26 8.33 -7.75 -20.97
CA GLN A 26 8.09 -6.64 -21.89
C GLN A 26 7.02 -5.67 -21.37
N GLU A 27 5.93 -6.19 -20.81
CA GLU A 27 4.85 -5.39 -20.22
C GLU A 27 5.31 -4.67 -18.96
N ILE A 28 6.12 -5.30 -18.10
CA ILE A 28 6.72 -4.64 -16.92
C ILE A 28 7.62 -3.48 -17.36
N LEU A 29 8.48 -3.70 -18.35
CA LEU A 29 9.36 -2.67 -18.89
C LEU A 29 8.54 -1.51 -19.45
N LYS A 30 7.51 -1.81 -20.25
CA LYS A 30 6.59 -0.81 -20.80
C LYS A 30 5.91 -0.01 -19.69
N ALA A 31 5.26 -0.65 -18.72
CA ALA A 31 4.61 0.03 -17.59
C ALA A 31 5.59 0.94 -16.84
N THR A 32 6.79 0.43 -16.54
CA THR A 32 7.84 1.18 -15.84
C THR A 32 8.26 2.43 -16.60
N VAL A 33 8.55 2.32 -17.91
CA VAL A 33 8.97 3.47 -18.72
C VAL A 33 7.91 4.57 -18.74
N PHE A 34 6.63 4.20 -18.86
CA PHE A 34 5.56 5.19 -18.91
C PHE A 34 5.22 5.79 -17.54
N ASP A 35 5.45 5.06 -16.44
CA ASP A 35 5.27 5.58 -15.09
C ASP A 35 6.47 6.41 -14.59
N LEU A 36 7.64 6.30 -15.21
CA LEU A 36 8.78 7.18 -14.92
C LEU A 36 8.51 8.64 -15.29
N ILE A 37 7.76 8.91 -16.37
CA ILE A 37 7.41 10.27 -16.81
C ILE A 37 6.65 11.05 -15.73
N PRO A 38 5.49 10.58 -15.21
CA PRO A 38 4.78 11.27 -14.13
C PRO A 38 5.60 11.34 -12.84
N LEU A 39 6.46 10.34 -12.56
CA LEU A 39 7.34 10.32 -11.40
C LEU A 39 8.41 11.41 -11.47
N GLU A 40 9.05 11.61 -12.63
CA GLU A 40 10.02 12.67 -12.86
C GLU A 40 9.38 14.06 -12.72
N LEU A 41 8.18 14.25 -13.29
CA LEU A 41 7.41 15.48 -13.13
C LEU A 41 7.11 15.77 -11.66
N LEU A 42 6.74 14.73 -10.89
CA LEU A 42 6.50 14.87 -9.45
C LEU A 42 7.79 15.21 -8.69
N PHE A 43 8.91 14.57 -9.04
CA PHE A 43 10.22 14.86 -8.45
C PHE A 43 10.61 16.32 -8.67
N PHE A 44 10.54 16.80 -9.91
CA PHE A 44 10.86 18.19 -10.24
C PHE A 44 9.87 19.17 -9.59
N SER A 45 8.59 18.81 -9.52
CA SER A 45 7.58 19.58 -8.79
C SER A 45 8.03 19.82 -7.34
N ILE A 46 8.38 18.76 -6.61
CA ILE A 46 8.87 18.85 -5.23
C ILE A 46 10.15 19.69 -5.15
N TYR A 47 11.12 19.42 -6.02
CA TYR A 47 12.38 20.17 -6.06
C TYR A 47 12.17 21.68 -6.24
N PHE A 48 11.31 22.09 -7.18
CA PHE A 48 11.00 23.50 -7.40
C PHE A 48 10.25 24.14 -6.23
N ASN A 49 9.41 23.39 -5.52
CA ASN A 49 8.80 23.87 -4.28
C ASN A 49 9.85 24.14 -3.20
N LEU A 50 10.83 23.24 -3.03
CA LEU A 50 11.93 23.42 -2.06
C LEU A 50 12.78 24.65 -2.38
N LYS A 51 12.88 25.03 -3.65
CA LYS A 51 13.57 26.25 -4.12
C LYS A 51 12.70 27.52 -4.08
N GLY A 52 11.42 27.42 -3.71
CA GLY A 52 10.50 28.56 -3.66
C GLY A 52 9.87 28.96 -5.01
N PHE A 53 10.03 28.15 -6.06
CA PHE A 53 9.45 28.40 -7.39
C PHE A 53 8.01 27.87 -7.49
N TYR A 54 7.09 28.49 -6.74
CA TYR A 54 5.71 28.00 -6.55
C TYR A 54 4.89 27.85 -7.84
N LYS A 55 5.08 28.74 -8.83
CA LYS A 55 4.35 28.64 -10.12
C LYS A 55 4.71 27.34 -10.85
N LEU A 56 6.01 27.01 -10.89
CA LEU A 56 6.51 25.82 -11.56
C LEU A 56 6.13 24.55 -10.80
N TYR A 57 6.21 24.58 -9.46
CA TYR A 57 5.68 23.53 -8.59
C TYR A 57 4.24 23.16 -8.97
N ARG A 58 3.34 24.15 -9.01
CA ARG A 58 1.91 23.95 -9.32
C ARG A 58 1.70 23.34 -10.70
N THR A 59 2.35 23.90 -11.72
CA THR A 59 2.22 23.37 -13.09
C THR A 59 2.72 21.93 -13.17
N MET A 60 3.87 21.62 -12.57
CA MET A 60 4.45 20.27 -12.58
C MET A 60 3.63 19.27 -11.75
N THR A 61 3.05 19.68 -10.61
CA THR A 61 2.13 18.82 -9.84
C THR A 61 0.91 18.45 -10.69
N PHE A 62 0.29 19.44 -11.35
CA PHE A 62 -0.88 19.19 -12.19
C PHE A 62 -0.54 18.29 -13.38
N LEU A 63 0.57 18.55 -14.06
CA LEU A 63 1.05 17.73 -15.17
C LEU A 63 1.35 16.29 -14.72
N SER A 64 2.00 16.11 -13.57
CA SER A 64 2.28 14.78 -13.00
C SER A 64 0.99 13.99 -12.72
N ILE A 65 -0.02 14.61 -12.10
CA ILE A 65 -1.31 13.95 -11.87
C ILE A 65 -1.96 13.59 -13.21
N ALA A 66 -1.99 14.51 -14.17
CA ALA A 66 -2.56 14.25 -15.49
C ALA A 66 -1.85 13.08 -16.19
N THR A 67 -0.52 13.05 -16.17
CA THR A 67 0.26 11.99 -16.82
C THR A 67 0.16 10.65 -16.10
N PHE A 68 0.00 10.61 -14.77
CA PHE A 68 -0.33 9.37 -14.05
C PHE A 68 -1.63 8.76 -14.58
N TRP A 69 -2.69 9.55 -14.73
CA TRP A 69 -3.99 9.05 -15.21
C TRP A 69 -4.03 8.77 -16.73
N LEU A 70 -3.14 9.41 -17.51
CA LEU A 70 -2.99 9.11 -18.93
C LEU A 70 -2.12 7.88 -19.19
N SER A 71 -1.17 7.53 -18.30
CA SER A 71 -0.23 6.42 -18.47
C SER A 71 -0.91 5.09 -18.84
N PRO A 72 -1.96 4.62 -18.12
CA PRO A 72 -2.65 3.36 -18.47
C PRO A 72 -3.36 3.38 -19.83
N ASN A 73 -3.70 4.57 -20.35
CA ASN A 73 -4.40 4.73 -21.62
C ASN A 73 -3.42 4.85 -22.80
N VAL A 74 -2.29 5.53 -22.61
CA VAL A 74 -1.25 5.71 -23.63
C VAL A 74 -0.43 4.42 -23.80
N ALA A 75 -0.17 3.72 -22.70
CA ALA A 75 0.57 2.47 -22.67
C ALA A 75 -0.30 1.35 -22.10
N PRO A 76 -1.34 0.90 -22.82
CA PRO A 76 -2.23 -0.13 -22.32
C PRO A 76 -1.45 -1.43 -22.12
N ILE A 77 -1.56 -1.98 -20.91
CA ILE A 77 -0.89 -3.21 -20.51
C ILE A 77 -1.87 -4.38 -20.65
N SER A 78 -1.48 -5.40 -21.41
CA SER A 78 -2.34 -6.58 -21.64
C SER A 78 -2.30 -7.58 -20.48
N CYS A 79 -1.16 -7.69 -19.80
CA CYS A 79 -0.98 -8.63 -18.70
C CYS A 79 -1.66 -8.11 -17.42
N GLY A 80 -2.72 -8.79 -16.96
CA GLY A 80 -3.52 -8.39 -15.79
C GLY A 80 -2.69 -8.01 -14.55
N PRO A 81 -1.78 -8.86 -14.06
CA PRO A 81 -0.93 -8.54 -12.91
C PRO A 81 -0.06 -7.29 -13.09
N VAL A 82 0.50 -7.08 -14.28
CA VAL A 82 1.32 -5.89 -14.57
C VAL A 82 0.44 -4.65 -14.63
N ARG A 83 -0.75 -4.75 -15.22
CA ARG A 83 -1.74 -3.67 -15.24
C ARG A 83 -2.20 -3.30 -13.82
N CYS A 84 -2.39 -4.29 -12.96
CA CYS A 84 -2.65 -4.09 -11.53
C CYS A 84 -1.51 -3.30 -10.86
N LEU A 85 -0.25 -3.65 -11.11
CA LEU A 85 0.90 -2.90 -10.60
C LEU A 85 0.94 -1.46 -11.13
N GLN A 86 0.65 -1.24 -12.42
CA GLN A 86 0.55 0.09 -13.01
C GLN A 86 -0.58 0.92 -12.36
N HIS A 87 -1.74 0.32 -12.10
CA HIS A 87 -2.83 0.99 -11.38
C HIS A 87 -2.43 1.32 -9.94
N PHE A 88 -1.72 0.42 -9.24
CA PHE A 88 -1.14 0.74 -7.93
C PHE A 88 -0.19 1.95 -8.02
N ALA A 89 0.76 1.95 -8.96
CA ALA A 89 1.69 3.06 -9.16
C ALA A 89 0.95 4.38 -9.45
N THR A 90 -0.02 4.35 -10.36
CA THR A 90 -0.90 5.49 -10.71
C THR A 90 -1.61 6.06 -9.48
N ALA A 91 -2.23 5.19 -8.68
CA ALA A 91 -3.01 5.62 -7.53
C ALA A 91 -2.14 6.11 -6.38
N VAL A 92 -1.01 5.43 -6.10
CA VAL A 92 -0.02 5.87 -5.10
C VAL A 92 0.60 7.20 -5.50
N GLY A 93 1.02 7.35 -6.75
CA GLY A 93 1.59 8.59 -7.29
C GLY A 93 0.61 9.76 -7.22
N THR A 94 -0.66 9.52 -7.56
CA THR A 94 -1.74 10.51 -7.42
C THR A 94 -1.96 10.92 -5.97
N MET A 95 -2.12 9.95 -5.05
CA MET A 95 -2.27 10.24 -3.63
C MET A 95 -1.08 11.04 -3.09
N LYS A 96 0.14 10.70 -3.52
CA LYS A 96 1.35 11.40 -3.12
C LYS A 96 1.36 12.86 -3.60
N ALA A 97 1.07 13.08 -4.88
CA ALA A 97 1.01 14.42 -5.45
C ALA A 97 -0.04 15.29 -4.74
N LEU A 98 -1.23 14.72 -4.47
CA LEU A 98 -2.30 15.40 -3.75
C LEU A 98 -1.95 15.66 -2.28
N ASP A 99 -1.33 14.71 -1.58
CA ASP A 99 -0.91 14.88 -0.19
C ASP A 99 0.08 16.06 -0.07
N LEU A 100 1.10 16.09 -0.94
CA LEU A 100 2.04 17.22 -1.02
C LEU A 100 1.35 18.53 -1.37
N TRP A 101 0.38 18.51 -2.29
CA TRP A 101 -0.42 19.67 -2.67
C TRP A 101 -1.21 20.26 -1.50
N THR A 102 -1.84 19.41 -0.68
CA THR A 102 -2.56 19.87 0.52
C THR A 102 -1.60 20.50 1.55
N ARG A 103 -0.35 20.03 1.59
CA ARG A 103 0.71 20.49 2.52
C ARG A 103 1.62 21.56 1.94
N ARG A 104 1.30 22.14 0.78
CA ARG A 104 2.17 23.11 0.06
C ARG A 104 2.63 24.31 0.89
N HIS A 105 1.87 24.72 1.91
CA HIS A 105 2.23 25.84 2.80
C HIS A 105 2.97 25.39 4.08
N SER A 106 3.03 24.09 4.34
CA SER A 106 3.63 23.48 5.53
C SER A 106 4.31 22.17 5.14
N PHE A 107 5.31 22.28 4.26
CA PHE A 107 5.99 21.10 3.72
C PHE A 107 6.68 20.31 4.83
N PRO A 108 6.71 18.97 4.75
CA PRO A 108 7.39 18.15 5.74
C PRO A 108 8.86 18.55 5.89
N ALA A 109 9.28 18.85 7.12
CA ALA A 109 10.65 19.27 7.42
C ALA A 109 11.53 18.06 7.77
N TYR A 110 12.72 17.99 7.17
CA TYR A 110 13.73 17.01 7.55
C TYR A 110 14.45 17.46 8.82
N THR A 111 14.12 16.80 9.92
CA THR A 111 14.64 17.07 11.26
C THR A 111 15.48 15.92 11.84
N ALA A 112 15.58 14.78 11.13
CA ALA A 112 16.39 13.61 11.52
C ALA A 112 17.92 13.84 11.52
N GLY A 113 18.38 15.07 11.30
CA GLY A 113 19.80 15.44 11.29
C GLY A 113 20.03 16.70 10.45
N ARG A 114 21.23 16.84 9.87
CA ARG A 114 21.52 17.90 8.91
C ARG A 114 20.61 17.76 7.70
N ARG A 115 19.95 18.86 7.30
CA ARG A 115 19.11 18.89 6.10
C ARG A 115 19.95 18.48 4.87
N PRO A 116 19.52 17.47 4.09
CA PRO A 116 20.20 17.07 2.87
C PRO A 116 20.06 18.13 1.76
N ALA A 117 20.83 17.98 0.69
CA ALA A 117 20.67 18.81 -0.50
C ALA A 117 19.24 18.72 -1.06
N ASP A 118 18.72 19.80 -1.65
CA ASP A 118 17.30 19.87 -2.03
C ASP A 118 16.88 18.77 -3.03
N TRP A 119 17.76 18.33 -3.94
CA TRP A 119 17.47 17.21 -4.85
C TRP A 119 17.31 15.89 -4.10
N LEU A 120 18.13 15.65 -3.07
CA LEU A 120 18.07 14.45 -2.25
C LEU A 120 16.86 14.50 -1.32
N LEU A 121 16.55 15.69 -0.78
CA LEU A 121 15.32 15.90 -0.01
C LEU A 121 14.09 15.67 -0.88
N ALA A 122 14.08 16.12 -2.14
CA ALA A 122 13.00 15.85 -3.08
C ALA A 122 12.85 14.35 -3.36
N LEU A 123 13.98 13.63 -3.53
CA LEU A 123 13.98 12.18 -3.70
C LEU A 123 13.42 11.46 -2.47
N ILE A 124 13.83 11.86 -1.26
CA ILE A 124 13.30 11.31 -0.01
C ILE A 124 11.80 11.61 0.11
N LEU A 125 11.39 12.84 -0.25
CA LEU A 125 10.00 13.26 -0.20
C LEU A 125 9.10 12.49 -1.15
N ILE A 126 9.57 12.12 -2.35
CA ILE A 126 8.75 11.37 -3.31
C ILE A 126 8.63 9.89 -2.96
N THR A 127 9.69 9.27 -2.42
CA THR A 127 9.73 7.84 -2.08
C THR A 127 9.12 7.51 -0.72
N GLU A 128 9.13 8.45 0.24
CA GLU A 128 8.60 8.21 1.57
C GLU A 128 7.15 8.72 1.67
N LEU A 129 6.19 7.81 1.88
CA LEU A 129 4.79 8.15 2.10
C LEU A 129 4.50 8.55 3.57
N ARG A 130 5.42 8.26 4.50
CA ARG A 130 5.30 8.57 5.93
C ARG A 130 6.26 9.66 6.35
N TYR A 131 5.75 10.86 6.53
CA TYR A 131 6.58 12.00 6.91
C TYR A 131 7.11 11.93 8.36
N GLU A 132 6.61 10.99 9.15
CA GLU A 132 7.17 10.61 10.45
C GLU A 132 8.66 10.21 10.33
N SER A 133 9.07 9.63 9.20
CA SER A 133 10.46 9.28 8.89
C SER A 133 11.40 10.48 8.83
N PHE A 134 10.88 11.71 8.75
CA PHE A 134 11.67 12.94 8.69
C PHE A 134 11.96 13.53 10.05
N THR A 135 11.32 13.02 11.10
CA THR A 135 11.63 13.38 12.48
C THR A 135 12.62 12.36 13.07
N PRO A 136 13.60 12.78 13.89
CA PRO A 136 14.35 11.81 14.69
C PRO A 136 13.30 11.04 15.51
N ASN A 137 13.42 9.72 15.60
CA ASN A 137 12.54 8.89 16.42
C ASN A 137 12.71 9.21 17.91
N PHE A 138 12.24 10.38 18.34
CA PHE A 138 11.98 10.75 19.72
C PHE A 138 10.56 10.37 20.13
N ILE A 139 9.71 9.97 19.17
CA ILE A 139 8.51 9.20 19.47
C ILE A 139 9.02 7.89 20.05
N ARG A 140 9.05 7.80 21.38
CA ARG A 140 9.19 6.53 22.10
C ARG A 140 8.29 5.54 21.39
N VAL A 141 8.91 4.56 20.74
CA VAL A 141 8.23 3.36 20.26
C VAL A 141 7.34 2.94 21.43
N PRO A 142 5.99 2.88 21.29
CA PRO A 142 5.12 2.63 22.43
C PRO A 142 5.68 1.45 23.22
N ARG A 143 5.74 1.46 24.57
CA ARG A 143 6.39 0.41 25.39
C ARG A 143 6.14 -1.03 24.90
N LYS A 144 4.97 -1.29 24.30
CA LYS A 144 4.58 -2.56 23.66
C LYS A 144 5.46 -2.98 22.46
N GLN A 145 6.23 -2.08 21.86
CA GLN A 145 7.02 -2.24 20.64
C GLN A 145 8.54 -2.10 20.89
N GLU A 146 8.99 -1.76 22.11
CA GLU A 146 10.43 -1.60 22.41
C GLU A 146 11.27 -2.84 22.09
N ASN A 147 10.67 -4.04 22.17
CA ASN A 147 11.31 -5.32 21.84
C ASN A 147 10.86 -5.88 20.47
N PHE A 148 10.27 -5.06 19.59
CA PHE A 148 9.80 -5.53 18.29
C PHE A 148 10.97 -5.72 17.32
N ASN A 149 11.19 -6.97 16.90
CA ASN A 149 12.22 -7.33 15.93
C ASN A 149 11.57 -7.65 14.58
N GLU A 150 11.59 -6.68 13.67
CA GLU A 150 10.97 -6.80 12.33
C GLU A 150 11.50 -8.01 11.53
N PRO A 151 12.81 -8.24 11.37
CA PRO A 151 13.32 -9.44 10.68
C PRO A 151 12.84 -10.76 11.29
N LEU A 152 12.86 -10.89 12.61
CA LEU A 152 12.37 -12.10 13.27
C LEU A 152 10.87 -12.30 12.99
N GLN A 153 10.09 -11.23 13.09
CA GLN A 153 8.66 -11.29 12.79
C GLN A 153 8.42 -11.64 11.32
N LEU A 154 9.20 -11.10 10.37
CA LEU A 154 9.11 -11.50 8.96
C LEU A 154 9.30 -13.02 8.80
N ILE A 155 10.33 -13.60 9.43
CA ILE A 155 10.58 -15.06 9.38
C ILE A 155 9.40 -15.83 9.96
N VAL A 156 8.85 -15.40 11.10
CA VAL A 156 7.68 -16.04 11.72
C VAL A 156 6.46 -16.00 10.80
N HIS A 157 6.18 -14.87 10.15
CA HIS A 157 5.05 -14.76 9.23
C HIS A 157 5.27 -15.54 7.93
N ILE A 158 6.51 -15.65 7.42
CA ILE A 158 6.86 -16.54 6.31
C ILE A 158 6.62 -18.01 6.69
N ALA A 159 7.06 -18.42 7.88
CA ALA A 159 6.85 -19.79 8.36
C ALA A 159 5.35 -20.09 8.54
N ALA A 160 4.58 -19.15 9.09
CA ALA A 160 3.13 -19.27 9.21
C ALA A 160 2.46 -19.36 7.83
N PHE A 161 2.86 -18.53 6.87
CA PHE A 161 2.35 -18.59 5.50
C PHE A 161 2.66 -19.95 4.85
N ALA A 162 3.90 -20.45 4.97
CA ALA A 162 4.29 -21.75 4.46
C ALA A 162 3.50 -22.91 5.10
N PHE A 163 3.20 -22.81 6.40
CA PHE A 163 2.34 -23.76 7.10
C PHE A 163 0.90 -23.73 6.56
N LEU A 164 0.32 -22.55 6.32
CA LEU A 164 -1.02 -22.42 5.74
C LEU A 164 -1.11 -23.03 4.35
N GLN A 165 -0.05 -22.96 3.53
CA GLN A 165 0.00 -23.62 2.22
C GLN A 165 -0.20 -25.14 2.29
N ALA A 166 0.06 -25.77 3.45
CA ALA A 166 -0.16 -27.21 3.67
C ALA A 166 -1.59 -27.54 4.14
N LEU A 167 -2.40 -26.54 4.51
CA LEU A 167 -3.78 -26.71 4.93
C LEU A 167 -4.75 -26.74 3.73
N PRO A 168 -5.98 -27.23 3.91
CA PRO A 168 -6.94 -27.32 2.81
C PRO A 168 -7.34 -25.95 2.29
N GLN A 169 -6.97 -25.67 1.04
CA GLN A 169 -7.05 -24.35 0.41
C GLN A 169 -8.48 -23.94 0.00
N GLU A 170 -9.46 -24.84 0.13
CA GLU A 170 -10.87 -24.56 -0.12
C GLU A 170 -11.55 -23.70 0.96
N TYR A 171 -10.94 -23.56 2.14
CA TYR A 171 -11.50 -22.75 3.22
C TYR A 171 -11.18 -21.26 3.01
N PRO A 172 -12.18 -20.38 2.86
CA PRO A 172 -11.95 -18.95 2.64
C PRO A 172 -11.18 -18.26 3.77
N THR A 173 -11.24 -18.80 4.98
CA THR A 173 -10.48 -18.29 6.13
C THR A 173 -8.99 -18.48 5.91
N ILE A 174 -8.56 -19.64 5.39
CA ILE A 174 -7.15 -19.91 5.09
C ILE A 174 -6.67 -18.92 4.03
N LEU A 175 -7.42 -18.77 2.93
CA LEU A 175 -7.12 -17.78 1.89
C LEU A 175 -7.05 -16.35 2.45
N ALA A 176 -7.96 -15.96 3.35
CA ALA A 176 -7.94 -14.64 3.98
C ALA A 176 -6.64 -14.38 4.75
N PHE A 177 -6.21 -15.34 5.57
CA PHE A 177 -4.94 -15.24 6.29
C PHE A 177 -3.74 -15.25 5.35
N GLU A 178 -3.75 -16.08 4.30
CA GLU A 178 -2.68 -16.10 3.30
C GLU A 178 -2.53 -14.76 2.56
N VAL A 179 -3.65 -14.13 2.18
CA VAL A 179 -3.63 -12.79 1.56
C VAL A 179 -3.07 -11.75 2.54
N GLN A 180 -3.51 -11.75 3.79
CA GLN A 180 -2.99 -10.83 4.82
C GLN A 180 -1.50 -11.04 5.08
N LEU A 181 -1.06 -12.28 5.22
CA LEU A 181 0.36 -12.63 5.39
C LEU A 181 1.19 -12.26 4.17
N SER A 182 0.67 -12.46 2.96
CA SER A 182 1.34 -12.04 1.72
C SER A 182 1.57 -10.53 1.70
N ILE A 183 0.57 -9.74 2.08
CA ILE A 183 0.70 -8.28 2.21
C ILE A 183 1.80 -7.95 3.23
N TYR A 184 1.76 -8.56 4.42
CA TYR A 184 2.79 -8.34 5.45
C TYR A 184 4.20 -8.68 4.91
N ILE A 185 4.38 -9.87 4.35
CA ILE A 185 5.66 -10.38 3.87
C ILE A 185 6.22 -9.47 2.77
N LEU A 186 5.40 -9.11 1.78
CA LEU A 186 5.82 -8.26 0.67
C LEU A 186 6.24 -6.88 1.16
N TRP A 187 5.39 -6.20 1.94
CA TRP A 187 5.67 -4.84 2.40
C TRP A 187 6.80 -4.77 3.42
N THR A 188 6.88 -5.71 4.36
CA THR A 188 8.00 -5.77 5.31
C THR A 188 9.32 -6.10 4.60
N SER A 189 9.32 -7.00 3.60
CA SER A 189 10.53 -7.29 2.82
C SER A 189 11.01 -6.06 2.05
N LEU A 190 10.11 -5.38 1.34
CA LEU A 190 10.41 -4.12 0.65
C LEU A 190 10.92 -3.06 1.63
N GLN A 191 10.29 -2.95 2.79
CA GLN A 191 10.72 -1.99 3.81
C GLN A 191 12.12 -2.30 4.33
N LEU A 192 12.44 -3.54 4.68
CA LEU A 192 13.76 -3.87 5.21
C LEU A 192 14.88 -3.60 4.19
N LEU A 193 14.57 -3.69 2.89
CA LEU A 193 15.50 -3.40 1.81
C LEU A 193 15.62 -1.90 1.49
N LEU A 194 14.50 -1.17 1.51
CA LEU A 194 14.41 0.18 0.96
C LEU A 194 14.26 1.30 2.00
N ARG A 195 14.04 0.98 3.28
CA ARG A 195 13.74 2.00 4.29
C ARG A 195 14.90 2.96 4.54
N TYR A 196 14.55 4.20 4.85
CA TYR A 196 15.47 5.11 5.50
C TYR A 196 15.72 4.67 6.95
N LYS A 197 16.92 4.93 7.47
CA LYS A 197 17.31 4.51 8.83
C LYS A 197 16.39 5.04 9.93
N SER A 198 15.75 6.18 9.70
CA SER A 198 14.80 6.81 10.62
C SER A 198 13.35 6.34 10.43
N SER A 199 13.02 5.59 9.38
CA SER A 199 11.64 5.19 9.12
C SER A 199 11.16 4.15 10.15
N PRO A 200 10.01 4.35 10.82
CA PRO A 200 9.46 3.36 11.74
C PRO A 200 8.96 2.12 10.98
N ALA A 201 8.71 1.02 11.70
CA ALA A 201 8.10 -0.20 11.14
C ALA A 201 6.76 0.10 10.43
N LEU A 202 6.46 -0.55 9.31
CA LEU A 202 5.15 -0.42 8.63
C LEU A 202 4.04 -1.15 9.36
N PHE A 203 4.41 -2.24 10.04
CA PHE A 203 3.53 -3.06 10.85
C PHE A 203 4.00 -3.04 12.30
N GLY A 204 3.05 -2.95 13.21
CA GLY A 204 3.27 -3.21 14.63
C GLY A 204 3.20 -4.71 14.96
N PRO A 205 3.34 -5.07 16.25
CA PRO A 205 3.15 -6.44 16.71
C PRO A 205 1.68 -6.86 16.60
N LEU A 206 1.35 -7.58 15.53
CA LEU A 206 -0.02 -8.02 15.21
C LEU A 206 -0.69 -8.76 16.38
N TYR A 207 0.06 -9.62 17.08
CA TYR A 207 -0.43 -10.37 18.25
C TYR A 207 -0.79 -9.50 19.47
N LYS A 208 -0.51 -8.19 19.46
CA LYS A 208 -0.85 -7.24 20.54
C LYS A 208 -2.03 -6.33 20.21
N VAL A 209 -2.71 -6.56 19.09
CA VAL A 209 -3.92 -5.82 18.71
C VAL A 209 -5.01 -6.06 19.75
N ASP A 210 -5.50 -4.97 20.33
CA ASP A 210 -6.53 -4.98 21.38
C ASP A 210 -7.82 -4.24 20.97
N SER A 211 -7.90 -3.76 19.72
CA SER A 211 -9.05 -3.02 19.18
C SER A 211 -8.98 -2.88 17.65
N LEU A 212 -10.12 -2.64 16.99
CA LEU A 212 -10.21 -2.30 15.57
C LEU A 212 -9.45 -1.00 15.26
N THR A 213 -9.61 0.00 16.13
CA THR A 213 -8.87 1.26 16.00
C THR A 213 -7.36 0.99 16.03
N GLY A 214 -6.86 0.26 17.04
CA GLY A 214 -5.44 -0.06 17.17
C GLY A 214 -4.91 -0.96 16.04
N PHE A 215 -5.77 -1.83 15.48
CA PHE A 215 -5.42 -2.61 14.29
C PHE A 215 -5.09 -1.68 13.13
N TRP A 216 -6.03 -0.83 12.72
CA TRP A 216 -5.91 -0.03 11.49
C TRP A 216 -5.04 1.23 11.62
N SER A 217 -4.89 1.82 12.81
CA SER A 217 -4.12 3.07 12.96
C SER A 217 -2.73 2.88 13.56
N GLU A 218 -2.47 1.77 14.27
CA GLU A 218 -1.21 1.57 14.98
C GLU A 218 -0.44 0.35 14.48
N THR A 219 -1.14 -0.68 13.98
CA THR A 219 -0.53 -1.99 13.75
C THR A 219 -0.47 -2.41 12.30
N TRP A 220 -1.49 -2.09 11.49
CA TRP A 220 -1.63 -2.59 10.14
C TRP A 220 -1.24 -1.53 9.10
N HIS A 221 -0.17 -1.82 8.35
CA HIS A 221 0.18 -1.19 7.08
C HIS A 221 0.05 0.35 7.04
N ASN A 222 0.81 1.05 7.89
CA ASN A 222 0.73 2.50 8.03
C ASN A 222 1.37 3.32 6.88
N ALA A 223 1.67 2.70 5.73
CA ALA A 223 2.29 3.38 4.58
C ALA A 223 1.43 4.57 4.08
N PHE A 224 0.11 4.43 4.14
CA PHE A 224 -0.84 5.40 3.59
C PHE A 224 -1.48 6.30 4.65
N ALA A 225 -0.96 6.30 5.88
CA ALA A 225 -1.52 7.10 6.98
C ALA A 225 -1.54 8.61 6.66
N SER A 226 -0.47 9.15 6.06
CA SER A 226 -0.42 10.57 5.69
C SER A 226 -1.46 10.94 4.63
N PRO A 227 -1.56 10.27 3.46
CA PRO A 227 -2.61 10.52 2.48
C PRO A 227 -4.03 10.38 3.05
N CYS A 228 -4.30 9.34 3.85
CA CYS A 228 -5.60 9.16 4.51
C CYS A 228 -5.95 10.35 5.41
N THR A 229 -4.95 10.87 6.14
CA THR A 229 -5.12 12.00 7.04
C THR A 229 -5.36 13.31 6.29
N SER A 230 -4.55 13.60 5.28
CA SER A 230 -4.58 14.89 4.59
C SER A 230 -5.67 15.00 3.52
N LEU A 231 -6.01 13.90 2.85
CA LEU A 231 -6.95 13.89 1.73
C LEU A 231 -8.39 13.58 2.16
N ALA A 232 -8.60 12.85 3.25
CA ALA A 232 -9.92 12.42 3.68
C ALA A 232 -10.25 12.86 5.11
N TYR A 233 -9.51 12.38 6.11
CA TYR A 233 -9.87 12.60 7.52
C TYR A 233 -9.87 14.09 7.89
N GLY A 234 -8.78 14.80 7.65
CA GLY A 234 -8.61 16.21 8.00
C GLY A 234 -9.65 17.12 7.33
N PRO A 235 -9.83 17.05 5.99
CA PRO A 235 -10.85 17.82 5.29
C PRO A 235 -12.26 17.61 5.85
N LEU A 236 -12.67 16.37 6.13
CA LEU A 236 -13.99 16.09 6.70
C LEU A 236 -14.10 16.55 8.16
N ARG A 237 -13.09 16.26 8.98
CA ARG A 237 -13.05 16.59 10.41
C ARG A 237 -13.14 18.09 10.67
N HIS A 238 -12.51 18.90 9.82
CA HIS A 238 -12.42 20.35 9.99
C HIS A 238 -13.36 21.14 9.06
N GLY A 239 -13.78 20.56 7.93
CA GLY A 239 -14.69 21.18 6.98
C GLY A 239 -16.15 21.05 7.40
N LEU A 240 -16.60 19.84 7.77
CA LEU A 240 -18.01 19.60 8.10
C LEU A 240 -18.55 20.46 9.26
N PRO A 241 -17.78 20.75 10.35
CA PRO A 241 -18.27 21.65 11.39
C PRO A 241 -18.54 23.07 10.90
N LYS A 242 -17.82 23.54 9.87
CA LYS A 242 -18.08 24.85 9.24
C LYS A 242 -19.41 24.88 8.48
N LEU A 243 -19.96 23.69 8.17
CA LEU A 243 -21.26 23.49 7.53
C LEU A 243 -22.36 23.13 8.56
N GLY A 244 -22.09 23.27 9.86
CA GLY A 244 -23.05 23.00 10.93
C GLY A 244 -23.11 21.56 11.44
N VAL A 245 -22.25 20.66 10.94
CA VAL A 245 -22.22 19.27 11.42
C VAL A 245 -21.55 19.19 12.82
N PRO A 246 -22.16 18.50 13.80
CA PRO A 246 -21.54 18.33 15.11
C PRO A 246 -20.14 17.72 15.04
N VAL A 247 -19.23 18.23 15.88
CA VAL A 247 -17.81 17.84 15.92
C VAL A 247 -17.60 16.33 16.04
N VAL A 248 -18.44 15.66 16.83
CA VAL A 248 -18.39 14.20 17.03
C VAL A 248 -18.71 13.47 15.73
N LEU A 249 -19.77 13.89 15.04
CA LEU A 249 -20.16 13.30 13.76
C LEU A 249 -19.11 13.59 12.67
N ALA A 250 -18.57 14.80 12.62
CA ALA A 250 -17.49 15.15 11.70
C ALA A 250 -16.23 14.28 11.89
N ARG A 251 -15.90 13.93 13.14
CA ARG A 251 -14.79 13.00 13.44
C ARG A 251 -15.06 11.60 12.91
N SER A 252 -16.25 11.07 13.16
CA SER A 252 -16.66 9.75 12.65
C SER A 252 -16.67 9.70 11.13
N MET A 253 -17.21 10.75 10.49
CA MET A 253 -17.19 10.90 9.04
C MET A 253 -15.77 10.98 8.48
N GLY A 254 -14.84 11.62 9.19
CA GLY A 254 -13.42 11.62 8.84
C GLY A 254 -12.81 10.22 8.80
N VAL A 255 -13.12 9.38 9.81
CA VAL A 255 -12.64 7.97 9.85
C VAL A 255 -13.23 7.19 8.68
N ILE A 256 -14.56 7.24 8.51
CA ILE A 256 -15.24 6.54 7.40
C ILE A 256 -14.71 7.03 6.04
N GLY A 257 -14.44 8.32 5.89
CA GLY A 257 -13.86 8.90 4.68
C GLY A 257 -12.45 8.39 4.38
N ALA A 258 -11.60 8.23 5.39
CA ALA A 258 -10.27 7.63 5.22
C ALA A 258 -10.36 6.17 4.75
N PHE A 259 -11.25 5.37 5.34
CA PHE A 259 -11.52 4.02 4.86
C PHE A 259 -12.15 4.00 3.46
N GLY A 260 -13.03 4.95 3.14
CA GLY A 260 -13.61 5.11 1.81
C GLY A 260 -12.56 5.43 0.74
N LEU A 261 -11.58 6.28 1.07
CA LEU A 261 -10.43 6.54 0.18
C LEU A 261 -9.61 5.27 -0.07
N MET A 262 -9.35 4.48 0.98
CA MET A 262 -8.67 3.19 0.84
C MET A 262 -9.50 2.16 0.07
N ALA A 263 -10.83 2.17 0.23
CA ALA A 263 -11.73 1.34 -0.56
C ALA A 263 -11.60 1.67 -2.06
N ALA A 264 -11.70 2.95 -2.43
CA ALA A 264 -11.57 3.40 -3.82
C ALA A 264 -10.19 3.05 -4.40
N PHE A 265 -9.13 3.25 -3.62
CA PHE A 265 -7.76 2.90 -4.01
C PHE A 265 -7.62 1.40 -4.34
N HIS A 266 -8.05 0.51 -3.44
CA HIS A 266 -7.91 -0.92 -3.65
C HIS A 266 -8.82 -1.44 -4.76
N VAL A 267 -10.04 -0.90 -4.90
CA VAL A 267 -10.96 -1.24 -6.00
C VAL A 267 -10.33 -0.91 -7.34
N TYR A 268 -9.78 0.30 -7.50
CA TYR A 268 -9.13 0.72 -8.74
C TYR A 268 -7.87 -0.10 -9.04
N ALA A 269 -7.03 -0.31 -8.03
CA ALA A 269 -5.77 -1.01 -8.19
C ALA A 269 -5.95 -2.49 -8.58
N LEU A 270 -6.93 -3.17 -7.97
CA LEU A 270 -7.13 -4.61 -8.13
C LEU A 270 -8.12 -4.97 -9.25
N SER A 271 -8.85 -4.02 -9.82
CA SER A 271 -9.81 -4.27 -10.91
C SER A 271 -9.23 -5.01 -12.13
N PRO A 272 -7.93 -4.89 -12.49
CA PRO A 272 -7.39 -5.64 -13.63
C PRO A 272 -7.29 -7.16 -13.42
N ILE A 273 -7.28 -7.63 -12.17
CA ILE A 273 -7.05 -9.05 -11.83
C ILE A 273 -8.20 -9.69 -11.07
N LEU A 274 -9.19 -8.89 -10.63
CA LEU A 274 -10.32 -9.36 -9.84
C LEU A 274 -11.65 -9.09 -10.56
N SER A 275 -12.62 -9.97 -10.34
CA SER A 275 -13.99 -9.75 -10.82
C SER A 275 -14.64 -8.54 -10.14
N THR A 276 -15.66 -7.97 -10.79
CA THR A 276 -16.45 -6.86 -10.21
C THR A 276 -16.96 -7.20 -8.81
N LYS A 277 -17.46 -8.43 -8.62
CA LYS A 277 -17.97 -8.90 -7.32
C LYS A 277 -16.87 -8.94 -6.25
N ALA A 278 -15.68 -9.40 -6.60
CA ALA A 278 -14.54 -9.45 -5.69
C ALA A 278 -14.08 -8.04 -5.30
N VAL A 279 -13.91 -7.11 -6.26
CA VAL A 279 -13.53 -5.73 -5.92
C VAL A 279 -14.62 -5.02 -5.13
N THR A 280 -15.91 -5.27 -5.39
CA THR A 280 -17.00 -4.73 -4.55
C THR A 280 -16.89 -5.22 -3.11
N ARG A 281 -16.59 -6.51 -2.87
CA ARG A 281 -16.37 -7.01 -1.50
C ARG A 281 -15.16 -6.38 -0.84
N ILE A 282 -14.07 -6.16 -1.57
CA ILE A 282 -12.90 -5.44 -1.05
C ILE A 282 -13.24 -3.99 -0.69
N GLY A 283 -14.01 -3.30 -1.53
CA GLY A 283 -14.49 -1.96 -1.22
C GLY A 283 -15.34 -1.93 0.06
N LEU A 284 -16.28 -2.88 0.17
CA LEU A 284 -17.12 -3.04 1.36
C LEU A 284 -16.31 -3.43 2.61
N PHE A 285 -15.27 -4.26 2.46
CA PHE A 285 -14.36 -4.62 3.55
C PHE A 285 -13.78 -3.38 4.22
N PHE A 286 -13.26 -2.42 3.46
CA PHE A 286 -12.74 -1.17 4.03
C PHE A 286 -13.84 -0.32 4.66
N VAL A 287 -14.98 -0.14 3.98
CA VAL A 287 -16.08 0.69 4.50
C VAL A 287 -16.64 0.12 5.80
N LEU A 288 -16.85 -1.20 5.87
CA LEU A 288 -17.34 -1.89 7.06
C LEU A 288 -16.32 -1.81 8.21
N ASN A 289 -15.03 -1.86 7.92
CA ASN A 289 -13.98 -1.61 8.92
C ASN A 289 -14.00 -0.17 9.47
N GLY A 290 -14.26 0.82 8.61
CA GLY A 290 -14.46 2.21 9.04
C GLY A 290 -15.66 2.36 9.97
N VAL A 291 -16.79 1.75 9.61
CA VAL A 291 -18.00 1.74 10.45
C VAL A 291 -17.75 1.00 11.77
N GLY A 292 -17.13 -0.17 11.71
CA GLY A 292 -16.78 -0.98 12.88
C GLY A 292 -15.86 -0.22 13.85
N THR A 293 -14.86 0.49 13.33
CA THR A 293 -13.95 1.33 14.13
C THR A 293 -14.70 2.46 14.84
N VAL A 294 -15.62 3.14 14.15
CA VAL A 294 -16.46 4.20 14.76
C VAL A 294 -17.39 3.62 15.81
N ALA A 295 -18.07 2.51 15.52
CA ALA A 295 -18.98 1.85 16.46
C ALA A 295 -18.25 1.38 17.71
N GLU A 296 -17.07 0.78 17.55
CA GLU A 296 -16.21 0.37 18.66
C GLU A 296 -15.85 1.58 19.55
N ALA A 297 -15.44 2.70 18.94
CA ALA A 297 -15.11 3.92 19.66
C ALA A 297 -16.32 4.51 20.40
N MET A 298 -17.54 4.36 19.85
CA MET A 298 -18.77 4.81 20.51
C MET A 298 -19.13 3.96 21.74
N VAL A 299 -18.94 2.64 21.66
CA VAL A 299 -19.31 1.71 22.74
C VAL A 299 -18.26 1.64 23.84
N TRP A 300 -16.98 1.51 23.48
CA TRP A 300 -15.89 1.31 24.44
C TRP A 300 -15.02 2.55 24.68
N GLY A 301 -15.06 3.55 23.79
CA GLY A 301 -14.14 4.67 23.84
C GLY A 301 -12.67 4.24 23.86
N HIS A 302 -11.87 4.93 24.69
CA HIS A 302 -10.45 4.65 24.87
C HIS A 302 -10.14 3.55 25.92
N LYS A 303 -11.16 2.87 26.47
CA LYS A 303 -10.95 1.85 27.49
C LYS A 303 -10.34 0.59 26.87
N LYS A 304 -9.38 -0.02 27.58
CA LYS A 304 -8.83 -1.33 27.25
C LYS A 304 -9.69 -2.41 27.88
N HIS A 305 -10.09 -3.39 27.08
CA HIS A 305 -10.95 -4.49 27.53
C HIS A 305 -10.63 -5.76 26.73
N SER A 306 -10.53 -6.91 27.39
CA SER A 306 -10.25 -8.19 26.71
C SER A 306 -11.36 -8.57 25.73
N THR A 307 -12.63 -8.38 26.11
CA THR A 307 -13.78 -8.61 25.21
C THR A 307 -13.72 -7.73 23.96
N LYS A 308 -13.27 -6.48 24.09
CA LYS A 308 -13.09 -5.57 22.94
C LYS A 308 -12.08 -6.17 21.96
N ALA A 309 -10.95 -6.65 22.47
CA ALA A 309 -9.92 -7.31 21.67
C ALA A 309 -10.46 -8.56 20.95
N VAL A 310 -11.15 -9.45 21.68
CA VAL A 310 -11.74 -10.67 21.10
C VAL A 310 -12.75 -10.32 20.01
N LEU A 311 -13.63 -9.35 20.25
CA LEU A 311 -14.61 -8.91 19.26
C LEU A 311 -13.95 -8.29 18.03
N ALA A 312 -12.89 -7.50 18.20
CA ALA A 312 -12.12 -6.95 17.09
C ALA A 312 -11.51 -8.07 16.22
N TRP A 313 -10.88 -9.08 16.82
CA TRP A 313 -10.35 -10.23 16.09
C TRP A 313 -11.43 -11.03 15.37
N VAL A 314 -12.54 -11.35 16.05
CA VAL A 314 -13.67 -12.05 15.43
C VAL A 314 -14.23 -11.26 14.26
N PHE A 315 -14.39 -9.94 14.41
CA PHE A 315 -14.89 -9.05 13.37
C PHE A 315 -13.96 -9.05 12.15
N GLU A 316 -12.66 -8.77 12.34
CA GLU A 316 -11.69 -8.73 11.24
C GLU A 316 -11.55 -10.08 10.54
N THR A 317 -11.45 -11.17 11.29
CA THR A 317 -11.35 -12.52 10.70
C THR A 317 -12.61 -12.86 9.91
N SER A 318 -13.80 -12.57 10.44
CA SER A 318 -15.06 -12.85 9.74
C SER A 318 -15.19 -12.03 8.46
N LEU A 319 -14.87 -10.74 8.54
CA LEU A 319 -14.97 -9.82 7.42
C LEU A 319 -13.92 -10.14 6.33
N ALA A 320 -12.69 -10.46 6.70
CA ALA A 320 -11.65 -10.90 5.78
C ALA A 320 -12.00 -12.24 5.11
N THR A 321 -12.53 -13.20 5.88
CA THR A 321 -13.00 -14.50 5.37
C THR A 321 -14.13 -14.32 4.36
N TRP A 322 -15.10 -13.46 4.66
CA TRP A 322 -16.20 -13.13 3.75
C TRP A 322 -15.69 -12.49 2.45
N THR A 323 -14.70 -11.60 2.53
CA THR A 323 -14.09 -10.98 1.36
C THR A 323 -13.31 -11.99 0.52
N ALA A 324 -12.46 -12.80 1.16
CA ALA A 324 -11.63 -13.82 0.51
C ALA A 324 -12.45 -14.85 -0.26
N ARG A 325 -13.67 -15.16 0.19
CA ARG A 325 -14.56 -16.11 -0.50
C ARG A 325 -14.87 -15.75 -1.96
N GLU A 326 -14.79 -14.48 -2.36
CA GLU A 326 -14.99 -14.09 -3.78
C GLU A 326 -13.68 -13.81 -4.52
N ILE A 327 -12.56 -13.79 -3.79
CA ILE A 327 -11.25 -13.66 -4.41
C ILE A 327 -10.93 -15.04 -5.02
N ASN A 328 -11.19 -15.19 -6.30
CA ASN A 328 -11.00 -16.45 -7.03
C ASN A 328 -9.52 -16.68 -7.36
N ILE A 329 -8.67 -16.72 -6.33
CA ILE A 329 -7.25 -17.05 -6.45
C ILE A 329 -7.11 -18.59 -6.46
N PRO A 330 -6.20 -19.15 -7.27
CA PRO A 330 -5.93 -20.58 -7.26
C PRO A 330 -5.63 -21.09 -5.84
N ASN A 331 -6.16 -22.26 -5.51
CA ASN A 331 -6.05 -22.92 -4.21
C ASN A 331 -4.58 -23.30 -3.88
N GLY A 332 -3.82 -22.33 -3.35
CA GLY A 332 -2.40 -22.45 -3.00
C GLY A 332 -1.44 -22.08 -4.14
N LEU A 333 -0.21 -21.71 -3.78
CA LEU A 333 0.84 -21.28 -4.71
C LEU A 333 1.19 -22.34 -5.77
N SER A 334 1.09 -23.62 -5.41
CA SER A 334 1.39 -24.75 -6.31
C SER A 334 0.41 -24.89 -7.47
N LYS A 335 -0.80 -24.33 -7.33
CA LYS A 335 -1.85 -24.39 -8.36
C LYS A 335 -1.94 -23.13 -9.21
N ILE A 336 -1.03 -22.16 -9.02
CA ILE A 336 -0.97 -20.96 -9.86
C ILE A 336 -0.55 -21.40 -11.28
N PRO A 337 -1.37 -21.13 -12.32
CA PRO A 337 -1.01 -21.45 -13.68
C PRO A 337 -0.02 -20.40 -14.20
N TRP A 338 1.26 -20.50 -13.82
CA TRP A 338 2.31 -19.55 -14.19
C TRP A 338 2.46 -19.38 -15.71
N ARG A 339 2.10 -20.41 -16.48
CA ARG A 339 2.06 -20.38 -17.95
C ARG A 339 0.94 -19.51 -18.52
N GLU A 340 -0.02 -19.11 -17.69
CA GLU A 340 -1.21 -18.34 -18.07
C GLU A 340 -1.32 -17.04 -17.26
N VAL A 341 -0.27 -16.64 -16.54
CA VAL A 341 -0.29 -15.49 -15.62
C VAL A 341 -0.73 -14.16 -16.29
N CYS A 342 -0.44 -14.00 -17.59
CA CYS A 342 -0.88 -12.84 -18.37
C CYS A 342 -2.21 -13.06 -19.12
N ARG A 343 -2.76 -14.28 -19.10
CA ARG A 343 -4.10 -14.61 -19.62
C ARG A 343 -5.16 -14.59 -18.51
N SER A 344 -4.75 -14.71 -17.25
CA SER A 344 -5.61 -14.54 -16.09
C SER A 344 -5.93 -13.06 -15.83
N GLY A 345 -6.88 -12.55 -16.61
CA GLY A 345 -7.63 -11.32 -16.42
C GLY A 345 -8.98 -11.55 -17.10
N VAL A 346 -10.07 -11.18 -16.44
CA VAL A 346 -11.45 -11.38 -16.93
C VAL A 346 -11.64 -10.85 -18.34
#